data_AF-A0A847NKF6-F1
#
_entry.id   AF-A0A847NKF6-F1
#
_cell.length_a   1.000
_cell.length_b   1.000
_cell.length_c   1.000
_cell.angle_alpha   90.00
_cell.angle_beta   90.00
_cell.angle_gamma   90.00
#
_symmetry.space_group_name_H-M   'P 1'
#
loop_
_entity.id
_entity.type
_entity.pdbx_description
1 polymer ?
#
loop_
_entity_poly.entity_id
_entity_poly.type
_entity_poly.pdbx_seq_one_letter_code
_entity_poly.pdbx_strand_id
1 'polypeptide(L)'
;MTKRRKRRKLKLGRLLFFFFILYIGLILLNQRKLMNELNSKKEKISLEIESLKSDIDELNEEIENSDSLQFIEKIARDELGMVKPREVIYIDENKIKKPFFVLRKK
;
A
#
# COMPACT_ATOMS: atom_id res chain seq x y z
N MET A 1 12.64 -30.89 -70.00
CA MET A 1 11.50 -31.24 -69.13
C MET A 1 11.85 -31.01 -67.65
N THR A 2 11.38 -29.95 -67.00
CA THR A 2 11.61 -29.76 -65.54
C THR A 2 10.28 -29.56 -64.82
N LYS A 3 9.68 -30.67 -64.38
CA LYS A 3 8.39 -30.68 -63.68
C LYS A 3 8.54 -30.20 -62.23
N ARG A 4 7.97 -29.02 -61.96
CA ARG A 4 7.16 -28.62 -60.78
C ARG A 4 7.55 -29.23 -59.41
N ARG A 5 8.46 -28.57 -58.68
CA ARG A 5 8.65 -28.74 -57.21
C ARG A 5 7.90 -27.70 -56.34
N LYS A 6 7.01 -26.89 -56.93
CA LYS A 6 6.37 -25.74 -56.24
C LYS A 6 5.37 -26.11 -55.14
N ARG A 7 4.87 -27.37 -55.09
CA ARG A 7 3.81 -27.80 -54.15
C ARG A 7 4.27 -28.11 -52.72
N ARG A 8 5.57 -28.35 -52.46
CA ARG A 8 6.08 -28.67 -51.11
C ARG A 8 6.31 -27.44 -50.23
N LYS A 9 6.74 -26.32 -50.81
CA LYS A 9 7.00 -25.06 -50.06
C LYS A 9 5.73 -24.47 -49.42
N LEU A 10 4.56 -24.62 -50.08
CA LEU A 10 3.28 -24.14 -49.55
C LEU A 10 2.81 -24.92 -48.31
N LYS A 11 3.17 -26.21 -48.19
CA LYS A 11 2.84 -27.01 -46.99
C LYS A 11 3.66 -26.58 -45.78
N LEU A 12 4.92 -26.21 -45.99
CA LEU A 12 5.82 -25.76 -44.92
C LEU A 12 5.44 -24.37 -44.40
N GLY A 13 5.06 -23.44 -45.29
CA GLY A 13 4.56 -22.12 -44.89
C GLY A 13 3.28 -22.18 -44.07
N ARG A 14 2.37 -23.10 -44.41
CA ARG A 14 1.15 -23.36 -43.62
C ARG A 14 1.46 -23.89 -42.22
N LEU A 15 2.45 -24.78 -42.10
CA LEU A 15 2.89 -25.31 -40.81
C LEU A 15 3.50 -24.21 -39.93
N LEU A 16 4.36 -23.37 -40.51
CA LEU A 16 4.96 -22.24 -39.81
C LEU A 16 3.91 -21.24 -39.31
N PHE A 17 2.90 -20.95 -40.15
CA PHE A 17 1.78 -20.10 -39.77
C PHE A 17 0.95 -20.70 -38.64
N PHE A 18 0.76 -22.02 -38.63
CA PHE A 18 0.08 -22.71 -37.54
C PHE A 18 0.83 -22.58 -36.21
N PHE A 19 2.16 -22.76 -36.22
CA PHE A 19 2.99 -22.53 -35.04
C PHE A 19 2.95 -21.08 -34.57
N PHE A 20 2.90 -20.13 -35.50
CA PHE A 20 2.81 -18.71 -35.18
C PHE A 20 1.49 -18.37 -34.47
N ILE A 21 0.36 -18.91 -34.95
CA ILE A 21 -0.93 -18.79 -34.28
C ILE A 21 -0.89 -19.44 -32.90
N LEU A 22 -0.30 -20.63 -32.79
CA LEU A 22 -0.20 -21.34 -31.52
C LEU A 22 0.59 -20.52 -30.49
N TYR A 23 1.72 -19.93 -30.92
CA TYR A 23 2.57 -19.08 -30.10
C TYR A 23 1.82 -17.84 -29.58
N ILE A 24 1.11 -17.14 -30.48
CA ILE A 24 0.27 -15.99 -30.09
C ILE A 24 -0.84 -16.44 -29.13
N GLY A 25 -1.47 -17.59 -29.38
CA GLY A 25 -2.49 -18.15 -28.49
C GLY A 25 -1.98 -18.35 -27.07
N LEU A 26 -0.78 -18.94 -26.91
CA LEU A 26 -0.15 -19.14 -25.60
C LEU A 26 0.15 -17.82 -24.88
N ILE A 27 0.65 -16.81 -25.61
CA ILE A 27 0.94 -15.48 -25.05
C ILE A 27 -0.35 -14.82 -24.55
N LEU A 28 -1.41 -14.84 -25.37
CA LEU A 28 -2.69 -14.23 -25.01
C LEU A 28 -3.32 -14.87 -23.77
N LEU A 29 -3.19 -16.19 -23.60
CA LEU A 29 -3.68 -16.89 -22.41
C LEU A 29 -2.94 -16.45 -21.14
N ASN A 30 -1.61 -16.38 -21.19
CA ASN A 30 -0.82 -15.90 -20.05
C ASN A 30 -1.10 -14.42 -19.76
N GLN A 31 -1.27 -13.60 -20.80
CA GLN A 31 -1.55 -12.18 -20.66
C GLN A 31 -2.93 -11.93 -20.04
N ARG A 32 -3.95 -12.75 -20.36
CA ARG A 32 -5.27 -12.69 -19.71
C ARG A 32 -5.22 -13.00 -18.22
N LYS A 33 -4.43 -14.00 -17.80
CA LYS A 33 -4.24 -14.32 -16.38
C LYS A 33 -3.58 -13.16 -15.62
N LEU A 34 -2.49 -12.62 -16.17
CA LEU A 34 -1.80 -11.48 -15.59
C LEU A 34 -2.72 -10.26 -15.47
N MET A 35 -3.53 -9.99 -16.49
CA MET A 35 -4.48 -8.88 -16.48
C MET A 35 -5.53 -9.06 -15.36
N ASN A 36 -6.06 -10.27 -15.20
CA ASN A 36 -7.02 -10.56 -14.13
C ASN A 36 -6.41 -10.39 -12.74
N GLU A 37 -5.18 -10.88 -12.52
CA GLU A 37 -4.48 -10.70 -11.25
C GLU A 37 -4.21 -9.22 -10.95
N LEU A 38 -3.78 -8.44 -11.94
CA LEU A 38 -3.55 -7.01 -11.79
C LEU A 38 -4.84 -6.26 -11.49
N ASN A 39 -5.94 -6.60 -12.18
CA ASN A 39 -7.24 -6.00 -11.91
C ASN A 39 -7.74 -6.32 -10.50
N SER A 40 -7.61 -7.58 -10.05
CA SER A 40 -8.00 -7.96 -8.68
C SER A 40 -7.15 -7.24 -7.63
N LYS A 41 -5.83 -7.09 -7.87
CA LYS A 41 -4.98 -6.29 -6.99
C LYS A 41 -5.39 -4.82 -6.96
N LYS A 42 -5.70 -4.24 -8.12
CA LYS A 42 -6.16 -2.85 -8.23
C LYS A 42 -7.46 -2.66 -7.47
N GLU A 43 -8.41 -3.57 -7.60
CA GLU A 43 -9.69 -3.55 -6.90
C GLU A 43 -9.52 -3.64 -5.38
N LYS A 44 -8.66 -4.55 -4.90
CA LYS A 44 -8.33 -4.64 -3.47
C LYS A 44 -7.70 -3.36 -2.93
N ILE A 45 -6.73 -2.81 -3.65
CA ILE A 45 -6.08 -1.55 -3.26
C ILE A 45 -7.08 -0.40 -3.29
N SER A 46 -8.00 -0.33 -4.26
CA SER A 46 -9.02 0.71 -4.26
C SER A 46 -10.00 0.58 -3.10
N LEU A 47 -10.38 -0.65 -2.73
CA LEU A 47 -11.21 -0.90 -1.55
C LEU A 47 -10.48 -0.51 -0.26
N GLU A 48 -9.18 -0.81 -0.16
CA GLU A 48 -8.35 -0.43 0.97
C GLU A 48 -8.18 1.10 1.08
N ILE A 49 -8.04 1.80 -0.06
CA ILE A 49 -8.05 3.27 -0.09
C ILE A 49 -9.39 3.83 0.37
N GLU A 50 -10.50 3.21 -0.04
CA GLU A 50 -11.84 3.65 0.34
C GLU A 50 -12.10 3.41 1.83
N SER A 51 -11.71 2.26 2.37
CA SER A 51 -11.80 1.99 3.81
C SER A 51 -10.91 2.95 4.62
N LEU A 52 -9.65 3.14 4.21
CA LEU A 52 -8.74 4.08 4.88
C LEU A 52 -9.27 5.52 4.83
N LYS A 53 -9.92 5.92 3.74
CA LYS A 53 -10.58 7.23 3.66
C LYS A 53 -11.76 7.33 4.61
N SER A 54 -12.60 6.30 4.67
CA SER A 54 -13.70 6.24 5.63
C SER A 54 -13.18 6.32 7.07
N ASP A 55 -12.11 5.59 7.39
CA ASP A 55 -11.49 5.61 8.71
C ASP A 55 -10.91 7.01 9.02
N ILE A 56 -10.30 7.67 8.04
CA ILE A 56 -9.81 9.06 8.18
C ILE A 56 -10.98 10.01 8.41
N ASP A 57 -12.08 9.87 7.67
CA ASP A 57 -13.25 10.73 7.81
C ASP A 57 -13.92 10.53 9.18
N GLU A 58 -14.04 9.28 9.65
CA GLU A 58 -14.55 8.94 10.99
C GLU A 58 -13.62 9.47 12.09
N LEU A 59 -12.31 9.29 11.96
CA LEU A 59 -11.32 9.85 12.89
C LEU A 59 -11.32 11.38 12.86
N ASN A 60 -11.55 12.01 11.70
CA ASN A 60 -11.66 13.46 11.61
C ASN A 60 -12.96 13.95 12.25
N GLU A 61 -14.07 13.23 12.11
CA GLU A 61 -15.32 13.54 12.80
C GLU A 61 -15.16 13.36 14.32
N GLU A 62 -14.48 12.31 14.77
CA GLU A 62 -14.07 12.15 16.17
C GLU A 62 -13.13 13.28 16.59
N ILE A 63 -12.19 13.70 15.74
CA ILE A 63 -11.28 14.82 16.00
C ILE A 63 -12.06 16.12 16.09
N GLU A 64 -12.99 16.45 15.18
CA GLU A 64 -13.81 17.65 15.24
C GLU A 64 -14.76 17.64 16.44
N ASN A 65 -15.28 16.47 16.82
CA ASN A 65 -16.01 16.29 18.07
C ASN A 65 -15.07 16.39 19.29
N SER A 66 -13.79 16.05 19.14
CA SER A 66 -12.74 16.09 20.17
C SER A 66 -11.85 17.33 20.13
N ASP A 67 -12.07 18.26 19.18
CA ASP A 67 -11.37 19.56 18.98
C ASP A 67 -11.59 20.49 20.18
N SER A 68 -12.29 19.99 21.20
CA SER A 68 -11.97 20.28 22.58
C SER A 68 -10.45 20.31 22.78
N LEU A 69 -9.94 21.46 23.19
CA LEU A 69 -8.56 21.65 23.67
C LEU A 69 -8.05 20.53 24.61
N GLN A 70 -8.95 19.75 25.23
CA GLN A 70 -8.66 18.60 26.08
C GLN A 70 -7.91 17.45 25.38
N PHE A 71 -8.21 17.10 24.12
CA PHE A 71 -7.53 15.97 23.47
C PHE A 71 -6.08 16.32 23.11
N ILE A 72 -5.87 17.51 22.56
CA ILE A 72 -4.54 18.07 22.28
C ILE A 72 -3.77 18.25 23.60
N GLU A 73 -4.40 18.75 24.66
CA GLU A 73 -3.79 18.86 25.99
C GLU A 73 -3.41 17.50 26.57
N LYS A 74 -4.22 16.45 26.35
CA LYS A 74 -3.94 15.09 26.81
C LYS A 74 -2.73 14.50 26.12
N ILE A 75 -2.65 14.56 24.78
CA ILE A 75 -1.47 14.08 24.04
C ILE A 75 -0.21 14.88 24.43
N ALA A 76 -0.34 16.21 24.55
CA ALA A 76 0.79 17.04 24.97
C ALA A 76 1.29 16.71 26.38
N ARG A 77 0.41 16.36 27.33
CA ARG A 77 0.79 15.94 28.69
C ARG A 77 1.32 14.51 28.73
N ASP A 78 0.65 13.56 28.08
CA ASP A 78 0.92 12.13 28.21
C ASP A 78 2.13 11.69 27.37
N GLU A 79 2.26 12.19 26.15
CA GLU A 79 3.35 11.80 25.23
C GLU A 79 4.53 12.77 25.26
N LEU A 80 4.26 14.07 25.40
CA LEU A 80 5.28 15.12 25.32
C LEU A 80 5.67 15.70 26.70
N GLY A 81 4.96 15.34 27.78
CA GLY A 81 5.21 15.85 29.13
C GLY A 81 5.05 17.37 29.27
N MET A 82 4.32 18.02 28.34
CA MET A 82 4.14 19.46 28.29
C MET A 82 3.13 19.93 29.35
N VAL A 83 3.38 21.09 29.93
CA VAL A 83 2.52 21.73 30.95
C VAL A 83 2.23 23.17 30.57
N LYS A 84 1.11 23.74 31.04
CA LYS A 84 0.75 25.13 30.72
C LYS A 84 1.76 26.10 31.34
N PRO A 85 2.02 27.27 30.72
CA PRO A 85 2.86 28.29 31.33
C PRO A 85 2.26 28.71 32.68
N ARG A 86 3.00 28.45 33.78
CA ARG A 86 2.65 28.64 35.21
C ARG A 86 2.16 27.39 35.98
N GLU A 87 2.17 26.19 35.40
CA GLU A 87 1.96 24.94 36.15
C GLU A 87 3.29 24.37 36.68
N VAL A 88 3.26 23.79 37.89
CA VAL A 88 4.43 23.15 38.54
C VAL A 88 4.34 21.63 38.45
N ILE A 89 5.40 20.98 37.99
CA ILE A 89 5.49 19.52 37.89
C ILE A 89 5.84 18.96 39.27
N TYR A 90 4.96 18.14 39.86
CA TYR A 90 5.25 17.44 41.12
C TYR A 90 5.80 16.05 40.81
N ILE A 91 7.09 15.82 41.11
CA ILE A 91 7.77 14.54 40.91
C ILE A 91 7.91 13.88 42.28
N ASP A 92 7.19 12.79 42.51
CA ASP A 92 7.31 11.99 43.74
C ASP A 92 8.57 11.12 43.65
N GLU A 93 9.60 11.47 44.42
CA GLU A 93 10.91 10.81 44.42
C GLU A 93 10.83 9.31 44.77
N ASN A 94 9.78 8.88 45.49
CA ASN A 94 9.58 7.49 45.89
C ASN A 94 9.07 6.57 44.77
N LYS A 95 8.67 7.11 43.61
CA LYS A 95 8.13 6.34 42.46
C LYS A 95 9.03 6.34 41.22
N ILE A 96 10.23 6.92 41.29
CA ILE A 96 11.10 7.08 40.12
C ILE A 96 11.76 5.74 39.72
N LYS A 97 11.11 4.98 38.82
CA LYS A 97 11.83 4.03 37.96
C LYS A 97 12.48 4.81 36.82
N LYS A 98 13.67 5.35 37.13
CA LYS A 98 14.67 6.05 36.30
C LYS A 98 14.18 6.66 34.96
N PRO A 99 14.12 7.99 34.81
CA PRO A 99 13.91 8.61 33.51
C PRO A 99 15.19 8.48 32.67
N PHE A 100 15.01 8.11 31.41
CA PHE A 100 16.05 7.86 30.40
C PHE A 100 16.92 9.09 30.06
N PHE A 101 16.56 10.29 30.53
CA PHE A 101 17.14 11.56 30.09
C PHE A 101 18.33 12.09 30.90
N VAL A 102 19.07 11.24 31.62
CA VAL A 102 20.37 11.64 32.20
C VAL A 102 21.50 11.44 31.19
N LEU A 103 21.46 12.17 30.07
CA LEU A 103 22.62 12.31 29.19
C LEU A 103 22.57 13.65 28.46
N ARG A 104 23.18 14.68 29.06
CA ARG A 104 24.36 15.36 28.52
C ARG A 104 24.72 16.55 29.41
N LYS A 105 25.69 16.33 30.29
CA LYS A 105 26.50 17.39 30.91
C LYS A 105 27.08 18.29 29.83
N LYS A 106 27.01 19.60 30.03
CA LYS A 106 28.14 20.50 29.80
C LYS A 106 28.11 21.61 30.84
#